data_AF-A0A9W5VEW0-F1
#
_entry.id   AF-A0A9W5VEW0-F1
#
_cell.length_a   1.000
_cell.length_b   1.000
_cell.length_c   1.000
_cell.angle_alpha   90.00
_cell.angle_beta   90.00
_cell.angle_gamma   90.00
#
_symmetry.space_group_name_H-M   'P 1'
#
loop_
_entity.id
_entity.type
_entity.pdbx_description
1 polymer ?
#
loop_
_entity_poly.entity_id
_entity_poly.type
_entity_poly.pdbx_seq_one_letter_code
_entity_poly.pdbx_strand_id
1 'polypeptide(L)' 'TYDGPNGNYTGFVDGSVPYRLLGRKDGYLGIGNNAWVKEEHFNVR' A
#
# COMPACT_ATOMS: atom_id res chain seq x y z
N THR A 1 -2.43 -5.40 3.04
CA THR A 1 -2.69 -4.93 1.67
C THR A 1 -4.16 -5.03 1.39
N TYR A 2 -4.62 -4.24 0.42
CA TYR A 2 -6.01 -4.15 -0.03
C TYR A 2 -6.05 -4.18 -1.56
N ASP A 3 -7.16 -4.63 -2.14
CA ASP A 3 -7.40 -4.65 -3.60
C ASP A 3 -7.65 -3.25 -4.21
N GLY A 4 -7.82 -2.24 -3.35
CA GLY A 4 -8.01 -0.83 -3.70
C GLY A 4 -8.00 0.06 -2.45
N PRO A 5 -7.97 1.39 -2.61
CA PRO A 5 -8.23 2.31 -1.49
C PRO A 5 -9.63 2.05 -0.91
N ASN A 6 -9.72 1.85 0.40
CA ASN A 6 -10.95 1.42 1.09
C ASN A 6 -11.54 0.09 0.56
N GLY A 7 -10.71 -0.72 -0.10
CA GLY A 7 -11.08 -2.01 -0.66
C GLY A 7 -11.03 -3.16 0.35
N ASN A 8 -11.19 -4.37 -0.17
CA ASN A 8 -11.15 -5.58 0.65
C ASN A 8 -9.71 -5.91 1.05
N TYR A 9 -9.55 -6.49 2.25
CA TYR A 9 -8.27 -6.98 2.72
C TYR A 9 -7.79 -8.16 1.86
N THR A 10 -6.53 -8.11 1.41
CA THR A 10 -5.94 -9.15 0.55
C THR A 10 -4.76 -9.89 1.18
N GLY A 11 -4.22 -9.40 2.30
CA GLY A 11 -3.04 -9.99 2.93
C GLY A 11 -2.18 -8.97 3.66
N PHE A 12 -0.93 -9.32 3.99
CA PHE A 12 0.02 -8.41 4.61
C PHE A 12 1.34 -8.40 3.85
N VAL A 13 2.12 -7.34 4.07
CA VAL A 13 3.52 -7.24 3.66
C VAL A 13 4.35 -7.12 4.93
N ASP A 14 5.55 -7.70 4.94
CA ASP A 14 6.43 -7.69 6.11
C ASP A 14 7.29 -6.41 6.24
N GLY A 15 7.35 -5.59 5.19
CA GLY A 15 8.12 -4.34 5.19
C GLY A 15 9.63 -4.53 5.23
N SER A 16 10.14 -5.74 4.94
CA SER A 16 11.58 -6.06 4.96
C SER A 16 12.39 -5.31 3.89
N VAL A 17 11.73 -4.79 2.86
CA VAL A 17 12.34 -4.03 1.76
C VAL A 17 11.52 -2.77 1.45
N PRO A 18 12.15 -1.70 0.95
CA PRO A 18 11.41 -0.53 0.46
C PRO A 18 10.61 -0.88 -0.80
N TYR A 19 9.42 -0.28 -0.93
CA TYR A 19 8.56 -0.43 -2.09
C TYR A 19 8.62 0.78 -3.00
N ARG A 20 8.52 0.56 -4.31
CA ARG A 20 8.28 1.65 -5.26
C ARG A 20 6.84 2.13 -5.10
N LEU A 21 6.66 3.43 -4.95
CA LEU A 21 5.34 4.05 -4.97
C LEU A 21 4.82 4.12 -6.41
N LEU A 22 3.69 3.46 -6.67
CA LEU A 22 3.02 3.43 -7.98
C LEU A 22 1.76 4.30 -8.02
N GLY A 23 1.21 4.65 -6.86
CA GLY A 23 0.04 5.52 -6.75
C GLY A 23 -0.23 5.94 -5.32
N ARG A 24 -0.93 7.05 -5.11
CA ARG A 24 -1.33 7.55 -3.79
C ARG A 24 -2.75 8.09 -3.87
N LYS A 25 -3.66 7.59 -3.05
CA LYS A 25 -5.07 7.95 -3.07
C LYS A 25 -5.75 7.61 -1.74
N ASP A 26 -6.57 8.52 -1.22
CA ASP A 26 -7.42 8.33 -0.02
C ASP A 26 -6.69 7.75 1.21
N GLY A 27 -5.44 8.16 1.44
CA GLY A 27 -4.62 7.64 2.54
C GLY A 27 -4.01 6.25 2.29
N TYR A 28 -4.00 5.77 1.04
CA TYR A 28 -3.35 4.53 0.63
C TYR A 28 -2.23 4.78 -0.37
N LEU A 29 -1.22 3.92 -0.31
CA LEU A 29 -0.08 3.84 -1.22
C LEU A 29 -0.20 2.56 -2.05
N GLY A 30 -0.15 2.70 -3.37
CA GLY A 30 -0.05 1.59 -4.31
C GLY A 30 1.41 1.12 -4.41
N ILE A 31 1.67 -0.14 -4.07
CA ILE A 31 3.01 -0.74 -4.02
C ILE A 31 3.19 -1.91 -5.00
N GLY A 32 2.18 -2.18 -5.83
CA GLY A 32 2.19 -3.27 -6.80
C GLY A 32 0.87 -3.37 -7.55
N ASN A 33 0.70 -4.44 -8.34
CA ASN A 33 -0.51 -4.69 -9.12
C ASN A 33 -1.73 -4.90 -8.18
N ASN A 34 -2.60 -3.90 -8.09
CA ASN A 34 -3.74 -3.85 -7.14
C ASN A 34 -3.35 -4.16 -5.68
N ALA A 35 -2.14 -3.78 -5.27
CA ALA A 35 -1.68 -3.92 -3.89
C ALA A 35 -1.59 -2.55 -3.24
N TRP A 36 -2.55 -2.25 -2.35
CA TRP A 36 -2.63 -0.99 -1.63
C TRP A 36 -2.33 -1.18 -0.15
N VAL A 37 -1.56 -0.28 0.46
CA VAL A 37 -1.26 -0.25 1.89
C VAL A 37 -1.67 1.09 2.48
N LYS A 38 -2.07 1.12 3.75
CA LYS A 38 -2.37 2.39 4.41
C LYS A 38 -1.09 3.19 4.58
N GLU A 39 -1.17 4.46 4.23
CA GLU A 39 -0.04 5.38 4.25
C GLU A 39 0.51 5.59 5.67
N GLU A 40 -0.35 5.54 6.70
CA GLU A 40 0.02 5.72 8.11
C GLU A 40 1.06 4.72 8.65
N HIS A 41 1.33 3.63 7.93
CA HIS A 41 2.32 2.62 8.30
C HIS A 41 3.69 2.83 7.65
N PHE A 42 3.86 3.86 6.82
CA PHE A 42 5.06 4.06 6.01
C PHE A 42 5.66 5.45 6.20
N ASN A 43 6.99 5.52 6.11
CA ASN A 43 7.70 6.76 5.88
C ASN A 43 7.94 6.89 4.37
N VAL A 44 7.31 7.87 3.73
CA VAL A 44 7.42 8.11 2.27
C VAL A 44 8.44 9.21 2.04
N ARG A 45 9.43 8.96 1.18
CA ARG A 45 10.54 9.87 0.86
C ARG A 45 10.86 9.85 -0.63
#